data_AF-A0AAV7ZR63-F1
#
_entry.id   AF-A0AAV7ZR63-F1
#
_cell.length_a   1.000
_cell.length_b   1.000
_cell.length_c   1.000
_cell.angle_alpha   90.00
_cell.angle_beta   90.00
_cell.angle_gamma   90.00
#
_symmetry.space_group_name_H-M   'P 1'
#
loop_
_entity.id
_entity.type
_entity.pdbx_description
1 polymer ?
#
loop_
_entity_poly.entity_id
_entity_poly.type
_entity_poly.pdbx_seq_one_letter_code
_entity_poly.pdbx_strand_id
1 'polypeptide(L)' 'MGVLKILERAKQKKNIIHGSLTRAGKVRNQTPKVEKLPKKKKLTGRAKMRFLYNKRFVHVVEEQGRRRAGPNSNKNK' A
#
# COMPACT_ATOMS: atom_id res chain seq x y z
N MET A 1 43.10 -19.45 -31.85
CA MET A 1 41.81 -19.48 -31.10
C MET A 1 41.95 -19.38 -29.57
N GLY A 2 43.12 -19.01 -29.01
CA GLY A 2 43.35 -19.10 -27.56
C GLY A 2 43.48 -17.77 -26.80
N VAL A 3 43.62 -16.63 -27.49
CA VAL A 3 43.93 -15.34 -26.83
C VAL A 3 42.68 -14.46 -26.62
N LEU A 4 41.65 -14.63 -27.45
CA LEU A 4 40.40 -13.86 -27.37
C LEU A 4 39.52 -14.21 -26.15
N LYS A 5 39.69 -15.39 -25.53
CA LYS A 5 38.88 -15.81 -24.36
C LYS A 5 39.36 -15.32 -23.00
N ILE A 6 40.58 -14.75 -22.90
CA ILE A 6 41.13 -14.28 -21.62
C ILE A 6 40.70 -12.83 -21.32
N LEU A 7 40.43 -12.03 -22.34
CA LEU A 7 39.90 -10.65 -22.18
C LEU A 7 38.38 -10.57 -22.00
N GLU A 8 37.62 -11.63 -22.30
CA GLU A 8 36.15 -11.64 -22.14
C GLU A 8 35.66 -11.97 -20.72
N ARG A 9 36.51 -12.50 -19.83
CA ARG A 9 36.12 -12.91 -18.48
C ARG A 9 36.17 -11.81 -17.42
N ALA A 10 36.66 -10.61 -17.75
CA ALA A 10 36.77 -9.50 -16.81
C ALA A 10 35.48 -8.66 -16.67
N LYS A 11 34.32 -9.11 -17.17
CA LYS A 11 33.11 -8.28 -17.24
C LYS A 11 32.03 -8.55 -16.19
N GLN A 12 32.15 -9.52 -15.27
CA GLN A 12 31.02 -9.84 -14.36
C GLN A 12 31.42 -10.27 -12.95
N LYS A 13 32.08 -9.41 -12.17
CA LYS A 13 31.97 -9.45 -10.70
C LYS A 13 31.08 -8.29 -10.25
N LYS A 14 29.78 -8.56 -10.12
CA LYS A 14 28.79 -7.63 -9.56
C LYS A 14 29.03 -7.54 -8.04
N ASN A 15 30.03 -6.76 -7.64
CA ASN A 15 30.28 -6.44 -6.24
C ASN A 15 29.09 -5.63 -5.70
N ILE A 16 28.29 -6.25 -4.83
CA ILE A 16 27.17 -5.59 -4.16
C ILE A 16 27.76 -4.82 -2.98
N ILE A 17 28.31 -3.65 -3.29
CA ILE A 17 28.70 -2.65 -2.30
C ILE A 17 27.42 -2.20 -1.56
N HIS A 18 27.50 -2.08 -0.24
CA HIS A 18 26.39 -1.62 0.58
C HIS A 18 25.87 -0.27 0.05
N GLY A 19 24.55 -0.17 -0.22
CA GLY A 19 23.96 1.02 -0.83
C GLY A 19 23.93 1.05 -2.36
N SER A 20 24.27 -0.05 -3.05
CA SER A 20 24.22 -0.09 -4.53
C SER A 20 22.85 0.33 -5.11
N LEU A 21 22.89 1.14 -6.16
CA LEU A 21 21.71 1.67 -6.87
C LEU A 21 20.84 0.59 -7.52
N THR A 22 21.36 -0.64 -7.64
CA THR A 22 20.70 -1.80 -8.27
C THR A 22 19.40 -2.23 -7.59
N ARG A 23 19.10 -1.73 -6.38
CA ARG A 23 17.89 -2.04 -5.61
C ARG A 23 16.80 -0.97 -5.72
N ALA A 24 17.08 0.16 -6.38
CA ALA A 24 16.12 1.24 -6.54
C ALA A 24 14.87 0.75 -7.28
N GLY A 25 13.69 1.07 -6.76
CA GLY A 25 12.41 0.71 -7.39
C GLY A 25 12.02 -0.77 -7.32
N LYS A 26 12.85 -1.67 -6.76
CA LYS A 26 12.60 -3.14 -6.71
C LYS A 26 11.17 -3.47 -6.26
N VAL A 27 10.73 -2.89 -5.15
CA VAL A 27 9.42 -3.19 -4.55
C VAL A 27 8.27 -2.70 -5.42
N ARG A 28 8.38 -1.47 -5.94
CA ARG A 28 7.33 -0.87 -6.78
C ARG A 28 7.15 -1.61 -8.11
N ASN A 29 8.24 -2.15 -8.66
CA ASN A 29 8.21 -2.93 -9.90
C ASN A 29 7.74 -4.37 -9.67
N GLN A 30 7.97 -4.93 -8.49
CA GLN A 30 7.52 -6.28 -8.13
C GLN A 30 6.01 -6.31 -7.77
N THR A 31 5.47 -5.23 -7.19
CA THR A 31 4.05 -5.21 -6.80
C THR A 31 3.13 -5.11 -8.02
N PRO A 32 2.08 -5.95 -8.14
CA PRO A 32 1.13 -5.84 -9.24
C PRO A 32 0.44 -4.49 -9.23
N LYS A 33 0.28 -3.89 -10.41
CA LYS A 33 -0.41 -2.60 -10.54
C LYS A 33 -1.92 -2.82 -10.48
N VAL A 34 -2.51 -2.57 -9.31
CA VAL A 34 -3.97 -2.62 -9.13
C VAL A 34 -4.60 -1.31 -9.60
N GLU A 35 -5.56 -1.40 -10.52
CA GLU A 35 -6.34 -0.26 -10.99
C GLU A 35 -7.31 0.25 -9.92
N LYS A 36 -7.64 1.54 -9.99
CA LYS A 36 -8.59 2.14 -9.05
C LYS A 36 -10.01 1.76 -9.47
N LEU A 37 -10.69 1.00 -8.62
CA LEU A 37 -12.12 0.75 -8.80
C LEU A 37 -12.92 2.06 -8.73
N PRO A 38 -13.99 2.22 -9.53
CA PRO A 38 -14.86 3.38 -9.47
C PRO A 38 -15.53 3.45 -8.10
N LYS A 39 -15.44 4.62 -7.44
CA LYS A 39 -16.09 4.89 -6.16
C LYS A 39 -16.95 6.13 -6.30
N LYS A 40 -18.12 6.12 -5.63
CA LYS A 40 -19.01 7.28 -5.58
C LYS A 40 -18.27 8.49 -5.00
N LYS A 41 -18.58 9.69 -5.51
CA LYS A 41 -18.02 10.95 -4.99
C LYS A 41 -18.34 11.06 -3.50
N LYS A 42 -17.33 11.39 -2.69
CA LYS A 42 -17.51 11.58 -1.25
C LYS A 42 -18.24 12.90 -1.00
N LEU A 43 -19.14 12.91 -0.03
CA LEU A 43 -19.73 14.15 0.48
C LEU A 43 -18.63 15.05 1.06
N THR A 44 -18.73 16.36 0.84
CA THR A 44 -17.80 17.38 1.32
C THR A 44 -18.52 18.44 2.16
N GLY A 45 -17.74 19.25 2.90
CA GLY A 45 -18.26 20.38 3.68
C GLY A 45 -19.34 20.02 4.70
N ARG A 46 -20.39 20.84 4.76
CA ARG A 46 -21.49 20.71 5.73
C ARG A 46 -22.24 19.40 5.61
N ALA A 47 -22.44 18.90 4.38
CA ALA A 47 -23.10 17.61 4.15
C ALA A 47 -22.33 16.45 4.78
N LYS A 48 -20.98 16.47 4.68
CA LYS A 48 -20.12 15.47 5.34
C LYS A 48 -20.24 15.54 6.86
N MET A 49 -20.28 16.75 7.43
CA MET A 49 -20.39 16.92 8.89
C MET A 49 -21.73 16.40 9.41
N ARG A 50 -22.84 16.67 8.72
CA ARG A 50 -24.16 16.11 9.06
C ARG A 50 -24.15 14.58 8.98
N PHE A 51 -23.58 14.02 7.92
CA PHE A 51 -23.47 12.56 7.77
C PHE A 51 -22.64 11.93 8.91
N LEU A 52 -21.52 12.54 9.28
CA LEU A 52 -20.68 12.05 10.38
C LEU A 52 -21.37 12.12 11.73
N TYR A 53 -22.09 13.20 12.02
CA TYR A 53 -22.85 13.34 13.26
C TYR A 53 -23.91 12.25 13.38
N ASN A 54 -24.74 12.08 12.34
CA ASN A 54 -25.77 11.05 12.32
C ASN A 54 -25.16 9.65 12.49
N LYS A 55 -24.04 9.38 11.80
CA LYS A 55 -23.35 8.09 11.87
C LYS A 55 -22.69 7.82 13.24
N ARG A 56 -22.27 8.84 13.99
CA ARG A 56 -21.55 8.68 15.27
C ARG A 56 -22.46 8.69 16.47
N PHE A 57 -23.53 9.49 16.45
CA PHE A 57 -24.33 9.77 17.64
C PHE A 57 -25.79 9.36 17.49
N VAL A 58 -26.43 9.65 16.35
CA VAL A 58 -27.88 9.41 16.20
C VAL A 58 -28.18 7.95 15.86
N HIS A 59 -27.41 7.34 14.97
CA HIS A 59 -27.67 5.97 14.51
C HIS A 59 -26.93 4.89 15.35
N VAL A 60 -26.26 5.29 16.43
CA VAL A 60 -25.48 4.37 17.28
C VAL A 60 -26.26 4.12 18.58
N VAL A 61 -26.81 2.92 18.75
CA VAL A 61 -27.36 2.46 20.05
C VAL A 61 -26.20 1.98 20.93
N GLU A 62 -25.91 2.58 22.07
CA GLU A 62 -24.84 2.04 22.95
C GLU A 62 -25.30 0.74 23.60
N GLU A 63 -24.69 -0.40 23.21
CA GLU A 63 -24.87 -1.65 23.94
C GLU A 63 -24.08 -1.57 25.24
N GLN A 64 -24.77 -1.73 26.37
CA GLN A 64 -24.16 -1.68 27.69
C GLN A 64 -23.07 -2.74 27.83
N GLY A 65 -21.89 -2.32 28.31
CA GLY A 65 -20.83 -3.23 28.77
C GLY A 65 -19.75 -3.62 27.75
N ARG A 66 -19.85 -3.26 26.45
CA ARG A 66 -18.77 -3.54 25.47
C ARG A 66 -18.51 -2.37 24.53
N ARG A 67 -17.23 -1.99 24.38
CA ARG A 67 -16.80 -1.03 23.34
C ARG A 67 -17.09 -1.64 21.98
N ARG A 68 -17.92 -0.96 21.18
CA ARG A 68 -18.25 -1.39 19.81
C ARG A 68 -17.00 -1.48 18.93
N ALA A 69 -17.03 -2.40 17.98
CA ALA A 69 -16.00 -2.53 16.96
C ALA A 69 -15.81 -1.19 16.23
N GLY A 70 -14.56 -0.77 16.06
CA GLY A 70 -14.22 0.50 15.45
C GLY A 70 -14.71 0.62 13.99
N PRO A 71 -14.82 1.85 13.45
CA PRO A 71 -15.39 2.11 12.12
C PRO A 71 -14.64 1.47 10.93
N ASN A 72 -13.46 0.91 11.17
CA ASN A 72 -12.65 0.16 10.20
C ASN A 72 -12.27 -1.23 10.74
N SER A 73 -13.15 -1.84 11.54
CA SER A 73 -12.99 -3.21 12.02
C SER A 73 -13.50 -4.17 10.95
N ASN A 74 -12.60 -4.97 10.39
CA ASN A 74 -12.94 -6.05 9.48
C ASN A 74 -13.11 -7.34 10.29
N LYS A 75 -14.33 -7.86 10.40
CA LYS A 75 -14.62 -9.10 11.13
C LYS A 75 -14.15 -10.37 10.39
N ASN A 76 -13.98 -10.28 9.06
CA ASN A 76 -13.62 -11.40 8.19
C ASN A 76 -12.28 -11.15 7.50
N LYS A 77 -11.23 -10.95 8.29
CA LYS A 77 -9.85 -11.14 7.83
C LYS A 77 -9.24 -12.28 8.63
#